data_AF-A0AAJ5C5U5-F1
#
_entry.id   AF-A0AAJ5C5U5-F1
#
_cell.length_a   1.000
_cell.length_b   1.000
_cell.length_c   1.000
_cell.angle_alpha   90.00
_cell.angle_beta   90.00
_cell.angle_gamma   90.00
#
_symmetry.space_group_name_H-M   'P 1'
#
loop_
_entity.id
_entity.type
_entity.pdbx_description
1 polymer ?
#
loop_
_entity_poly.entity_id
_entity_poly.type
_entity_poly.pdbx_seq_one_letter_code
_entity_poly.pdbx_strand_id
1 'polypeptide(L)'
;MSSKKLLTIFGATGNQELAKQGVDVVFADLDDLASLQKALDGSYGVFAVTNFWEANDGAKETRQGRNIVAYNNVAAEVYKSFLPEAIAEELTENMKLMDQYSYYGKNTEKEQAESDAFLLKDAKLATVSSWARSLNL
;
A
#
# COMPACT_ATOMS: atom_id res chain seq x y z
N MET A 1 -18.81 13.36 -27.90
CA MET A 1 -18.94 12.68 -26.60
C MET A 1 -17.56 12.19 -26.21
N SER A 2 -16.91 12.85 -25.25
CA SER A 2 -15.55 12.48 -24.82
C SER A 2 -15.62 11.17 -24.03
N SER A 3 -14.91 10.13 -24.46
CA SER A 3 -14.87 8.87 -23.73
C SER A 3 -14.17 9.10 -22.39
N LYS A 4 -14.82 8.73 -21.29
CA LYS A 4 -14.21 8.80 -19.96
C LYS A 4 -13.16 7.69 -19.91
N LYS A 5 -11.88 8.07 -20.03
CA LYS A 5 -10.75 7.15 -19.84
C LYS A 5 -10.63 6.87 -18.35
N LEU A 6 -10.94 5.65 -17.96
CA LEU A 6 -10.75 5.17 -16.60
C LEU A 6 -9.71 4.04 -16.66
N LEU A 7 -8.70 4.15 -15.78
CA LEU A 7 -7.75 3.12 -15.36
C LEU A 7 -6.36 3.15 -16.01
N THR A 8 -5.40 3.77 -15.32
CA THR A 8 -3.95 3.54 -15.49
C THR A 8 -3.49 2.59 -14.39
N ILE A 9 -3.07 1.37 -14.74
CA ILE A 9 -2.55 0.36 -13.81
C ILE A 9 -1.02 0.44 -13.80
N PHE A 10 -0.43 0.66 -12.64
CA PHE A 10 1.02 0.60 -12.45
C PHE A 10 1.39 -0.77 -11.87
N GLY A 11 2.47 -1.39 -12.37
CA GLY A 11 3.13 -2.51 -11.68
C GLY A 11 2.72 -3.96 -12.06
N ALA A 12 2.18 -4.24 -13.25
CA ALA A 12 1.87 -5.62 -13.64
C ALA A 12 2.53 -6.10 -14.95
N THR A 13 3.19 -7.25 -14.89
CA THR A 13 3.44 -8.13 -16.04
C THR A 13 2.08 -8.58 -16.61
N GLY A 14 1.69 -8.01 -17.76
CA GLY A 14 0.37 -8.26 -18.38
C GLY A 14 -0.07 -7.23 -19.43
N ASN A 15 0.70 -6.15 -19.59
CA ASN A 15 0.41 -4.99 -20.43
C ASN A 15 -0.02 -5.29 -21.88
N GLN A 16 0.51 -6.33 -22.52
CA GLN A 16 0.18 -6.63 -23.92
C GLN A 16 -1.24 -7.20 -24.11
N GLU A 17 -1.74 -7.97 -23.14
CA GLU A 17 -3.09 -8.53 -23.23
C GLU A 17 -4.17 -7.50 -22.92
N LEU A 18 -3.87 -6.52 -22.06
CA LEU A 18 -4.76 -5.38 -21.77
C LEU A 18 -4.93 -4.48 -23.00
N ALA A 19 -3.85 -4.22 -23.73
CA ALA A 19 -3.90 -3.44 -24.96
C ALA A 19 -4.85 -4.08 -26.00
N LYS A 20 -4.86 -5.42 -26.11
CA LYS A 20 -5.78 -6.15 -27.00
C LYS A 20 -7.25 -6.00 -26.60
N GLN A 21 -7.53 -5.70 -25.33
CA GLN A 21 -8.88 -5.46 -24.81
C GLN A 21 -9.32 -4.00 -24.95
N GLY A 22 -8.53 -3.16 -25.62
CA GLY A 22 -8.84 -1.74 -25.84
C GLY A 22 -8.47 -0.84 -24.66
N VAL A 23 -7.62 -1.33 -23.74
CA VAL A 23 -7.04 -0.50 -22.67
C VAL A 23 -5.87 0.31 -23.24
N ASP A 24 -5.88 1.61 -22.98
CA ASP A 24 -4.74 2.48 -23.28
C ASP A 24 -3.61 2.18 -22.28
N VAL A 25 -2.55 1.53 -22.76
CA VAL A 25 -1.40 1.17 -21.91
C VAL A 25 -0.30 2.22 -22.05
N VAL A 26 0.03 2.87 -20.94
CA VAL A 26 1.09 3.88 -20.85
C VAL A 26 2.14 3.41 -19.86
N PHE A 27 3.42 3.60 -20.20
CA PHE A 27 4.51 3.32 -19.26
C PHE A 27 4.61 4.42 -18.21
N ALA A 28 4.90 4.02 -16.97
CA ALA A 28 5.34 4.89 -15.90
C ALA A 28 6.10 4.12 -14.83
N ASP A 29 7.01 4.82 -14.18
CA ASP A 29 7.81 4.36 -13.05
C ASP A 29 7.32 5.05 -11.77
N LEU A 30 6.99 4.25 -10.75
CA LEU A 30 6.48 4.75 -9.48
C LEU A 30 7.51 5.56 -8.68
N ASP A 31 8.79 5.46 -9.04
CA ASP A 31 9.89 6.24 -8.48
C ASP A 31 10.21 7.50 -9.34
N ASP A 32 9.57 7.70 -10.50
CA ASP A 32 9.71 8.90 -11.36
C ASP A 32 8.40 9.70 -11.48
N LEU A 33 8.34 10.82 -10.77
CA LEU A 33 7.21 11.76 -10.76
C LEU A 33 6.83 12.29 -12.16
N ALA A 34 7.80 12.52 -13.04
CA ALA A 34 7.51 13.05 -14.38
C ALA A 34 6.80 12.00 -15.24
N SER A 35 7.21 10.74 -15.13
CA SER A 35 6.53 9.63 -15.80
C SER A 35 5.10 9.44 -15.30
N LEU A 36 4.88 9.56 -13.98
CA LEU A 36 3.56 9.47 -13.36
C LEU A 36 2.64 10.60 -13.82
N GLN A 37 3.11 11.84 -13.80
CA GLN A 37 2.31 12.99 -14.24
C GLN A 37 1.85 12.83 -15.69
N LYS A 38 2.74 12.33 -16.56
CA LYS A 38 2.40 12.05 -17.96
C LYS A 38 1.38 10.91 -18.10
N ALA A 39 1.49 9.85 -17.29
CA ALA A 39 0.60 8.70 -17.35
C ALA A 39 -0.79 8.97 -16.73
N LEU A 40 -0.89 9.96 -15.84
CA LEU A 40 -2.14 10.36 -15.19
C LEU A 40 -2.86 11.51 -15.90
N ASP A 41 -2.20 12.22 -16.82
CA ASP A 41 -2.79 13.36 -17.54
C ASP A 41 -4.09 12.99 -18.27
N GLY A 42 -5.13 13.80 -18.08
CA GLY A 42 -6.46 13.57 -18.65
C GLY A 42 -7.27 12.40 -18.05
N SER A 43 -6.75 11.69 -17.04
CA SER A 43 -7.48 10.60 -16.36
C SER A 43 -8.63 11.14 -15.51
N TYR A 44 -9.79 10.49 -15.55
CA TYR A 44 -10.92 10.86 -14.68
C TYR A 44 -10.74 10.35 -13.24
N GLY A 45 -10.08 9.21 -13.07
CA GLY A 45 -9.83 8.58 -11.78
C GLY A 45 -8.68 7.56 -11.89
N VAL A 46 -8.08 7.23 -10.75
CA VAL A 46 -6.88 6.38 -10.66
C VAL A 46 -7.17 5.22 -9.72
N PHE A 47 -6.82 4.01 -10.16
CA PHE A 47 -6.76 2.82 -9.31
C PHE A 47 -5.30 2.38 -9.25
N ALA A 48 -4.66 2.61 -8.11
CA ALA A 48 -3.24 2.35 -7.92
C ALA A 48 -3.03 1.22 -6.92
N VAL A 49 -2.15 0.28 -7.27
CA VAL A 49 -1.73 -0.82 -6.40
C VAL A 49 -0.21 -0.79 -6.36
N THR A 50 0.36 -0.76 -5.15
CA THR A 50 1.80 -0.88 -4.91
C THR A 50 2.12 -2.28 -4.39
N ASN A 51 3.37 -2.72 -4.51
CA ASN A 51 3.78 -4.05 -4.10
C ASN A 51 4.94 -4.00 -3.09
N PHE A 52 4.61 -4.12 -1.80
CA PHE A 52 5.57 -4.29 -0.70
C PHE A 52 6.68 -5.32 -1.01
N TRP A 53 6.30 -6.46 -1.58
CA TRP A 53 7.16 -7.64 -1.70
C TRP A 53 8.22 -7.52 -2.78
N GLU A 54 8.12 -6.54 -3.69
CA GLU A 54 9.12 -6.33 -4.74
C GLU A 54 10.49 -5.97 -4.16
N ALA A 55 10.50 -5.10 -3.15
CA ALA A 55 11.72 -4.65 -2.48
C ALA A 55 11.84 -5.10 -1.03
N ASN A 56 10.78 -5.72 -0.47
CA ASN A 56 10.66 -6.02 0.96
C ASN A 56 10.96 -4.78 1.83
N ASP A 57 10.50 -3.62 1.35
CA ASP A 57 10.76 -2.30 1.93
C ASP A 57 9.45 -1.49 1.93
N GLY A 58 8.82 -1.40 3.11
CA GLY A 58 7.57 -0.67 3.28
C GLY A 58 7.73 0.85 3.17
N ALA A 59 8.93 1.39 3.41
CA ALA A 59 9.19 2.81 3.22
C ALA A 59 9.24 3.15 1.72
N LYS A 60 9.82 2.25 0.90
CA LYS A 60 9.76 2.37 -0.56
C LYS A 60 8.33 2.29 -1.07
N GLU A 61 7.56 1.30 -0.63
CA GLU A 61 6.16 1.18 -1.05
C GLU A 61 5.34 2.42 -0.68
N THR A 62 5.51 2.92 0.56
CA THR A 62 4.85 4.14 1.03
C THR A 62 5.24 5.35 0.17
N ARG A 63 6.52 5.48 -0.20
CA ARG A 63 6.99 6.56 -1.07
C ARG A 63 6.34 6.46 -2.46
N GLN A 64 6.30 5.27 -3.04
CA GLN A 64 5.66 5.04 -4.34
C GLN A 64 4.16 5.41 -4.29
N GLY A 65 3.44 5.01 -3.23
CA GLY A 65 2.04 5.43 -3.05
C GLY A 65 1.88 6.96 -2.95
N ARG A 66 2.74 7.63 -2.19
CA ARG A 66 2.75 9.10 -2.05
C ARG A 66 3.15 9.83 -3.34
N ASN A 67 3.90 9.19 -4.23
CA ASN A 67 4.23 9.76 -5.54
C ASN A 67 3.01 9.78 -6.47
N ILE A 68 2.11 8.80 -6.35
CA ILE A 68 0.89 8.69 -7.17
C ILE A 68 -0.20 9.64 -6.66
N VAL A 69 -0.36 9.73 -5.33
CA VAL A 69 -1.41 10.54 -4.70
C VAL A 69 -0.86 11.47 -3.63
N ALA A 70 -1.37 12.70 -3.60
CA ALA A 70 -1.16 13.57 -2.47
C ALA A 70 -1.91 12.99 -1.26
N TYR A 71 -1.17 12.38 -0.32
CA TYR A 71 -1.75 11.93 0.94
C TYR A 71 -2.12 13.15 1.78
N ASN A 72 -3.42 13.41 1.90
CA ASN A 72 -3.95 14.42 2.80
C ASN A 72 -4.50 13.73 4.05
N ASN A 73 -3.79 13.86 5.17
CA ASN A 73 -4.29 13.37 6.45
C ASN A 73 -5.45 14.27 6.87
N VAL A 74 -6.66 13.73 6.86
CA VAL A 74 -7.85 14.45 7.32
C VAL A 74 -8.04 14.24 8.81
N ALA A 75 -8.46 15.29 9.51
CA ALA A 75 -8.80 15.19 10.91
C ALA A 75 -9.92 14.15 11.12
N ALA A 76 -9.90 13.44 12.25
CA ALA A 76 -10.86 12.39 12.54
C ALA A 76 -12.32 12.85 12.44
N GLU A 77 -12.62 14.10 12.84
CA GLU A 77 -13.97 14.68 12.72
C GLU A 77 -14.39 14.87 11.25
N VAL A 78 -13.45 15.18 10.36
CA VAL A 78 -13.70 15.27 8.92
C VAL A 78 -13.98 13.87 8.37
N TYR A 79 -13.19 12.86 8.75
CA TYR A 79 -13.45 11.47 8.38
C TYR A 79 -14.85 11.01 8.85
N LYS A 80 -15.18 11.28 10.10
CA LYS A 80 -16.48 10.96 10.72
C LYS A 80 -17.65 11.54 9.94
N SER A 81 -17.50 12.77 9.42
CA SER A 81 -18.55 13.44 8.64
C SER A 81 -18.93 12.75 7.32
N PHE A 82 -18.07 11.87 6.80
CA PHE A 82 -18.35 11.09 5.59
C PHE A 82 -19.12 9.79 5.88
N LEU A 83 -19.31 9.42 7.14
CA LEU A 83 -19.92 8.15 7.53
C LEU A 83 -21.39 8.30 7.96
N PRO A 84 -22.23 7.26 7.78
CA PRO A 84 -23.57 7.23 8.36
C PRO A 84 -23.53 7.31 9.89
N GLU A 85 -24.45 8.07 10.48
CA GLU A 85 -24.51 8.35 11.93
C GLU A 85 -24.42 7.08 12.79
N ALA A 86 -25.09 6.00 12.38
CA ALA A 86 -25.14 4.74 13.11
C ALA A 86 -23.78 4.04 13.29
N ILE A 87 -22.78 4.35 12.45
CA ILE A 87 -21.46 3.70 12.48
C ILE A 87 -20.31 4.70 12.61
N ALA A 88 -20.61 6.01 12.56
CA ALA A 88 -19.61 7.05 12.42
C ALA A 88 -18.63 7.11 13.60
N GLU A 89 -19.12 6.99 14.84
CA GLU A 89 -18.28 7.00 16.05
C GLU A 89 -17.33 5.80 16.07
N GLU A 90 -17.88 4.58 16.08
CA GLU A 90 -17.15 3.32 16.20
C GLU A 90 -16.09 3.15 15.11
N LEU A 91 -16.42 3.46 13.85
CA LEU A 91 -15.46 3.38 12.76
C LEU A 91 -14.37 4.45 12.88
N THR A 92 -14.69 5.65 13.34
CA THR A 92 -13.71 6.70 13.54
C THR A 92 -12.74 6.35 14.68
N GLU A 93 -13.24 5.78 15.78
CA GLU A 93 -12.39 5.29 16.87
C GLU A 93 -11.47 4.16 16.43
N ASN A 94 -11.97 3.20 15.65
CA ASN A 94 -11.15 2.14 15.07
C ASN A 94 -10.04 2.69 14.17
N MET A 95 -10.34 3.69 13.33
CA MET A 95 -9.30 4.33 12.50
C MET A 95 -8.28 5.10 13.34
N LYS A 96 -8.70 5.76 14.41
CA LYS A 96 -7.79 6.39 15.38
C LYS A 96 -6.87 5.38 16.05
N LEU A 97 -7.37 4.19 16.40
CA LEU A 97 -6.54 3.13 16.97
C LEU A 97 -5.43 2.71 16.01
N MET A 98 -5.75 2.50 14.73
CA MET A 98 -4.76 2.15 13.71
C MET A 98 -3.68 3.23 13.54
N ASP A 99 -4.08 4.51 13.51
CA ASP A 99 -3.14 5.63 13.40
C ASP A 99 -2.26 5.81 14.65
N GLN A 100 -2.86 5.71 15.85
CA GLN A 100 -2.16 5.98 17.11
C GLN A 100 -1.33 4.81 17.63
N TYR A 101 -1.74 3.57 17.32
CA TYR A 101 -1.16 2.36 17.88
C TYR A 101 -0.55 1.43 16.83
N SER A 102 -0.62 1.72 15.53
CA SER A 102 -0.12 0.82 14.47
C SER A 102 -0.76 -0.58 14.52
N TYR A 103 -0.49 -1.41 13.50
CA TYR A 103 -1.02 -2.78 13.44
C TYR A 103 -0.47 -3.68 14.56
N TYR A 104 0.78 -3.45 14.98
CA TYR A 104 1.47 -4.29 15.98
C TYR A 104 1.40 -3.76 17.41
N GLY A 105 0.92 -2.53 17.63
CA GLY A 105 0.98 -1.85 18.92
C GLY A 105 1.94 -0.65 18.89
N LYS A 106 1.68 0.32 19.77
CA LYS A 106 2.38 1.61 19.75
C LYS A 106 3.83 1.41 20.18
N ASN A 107 4.78 1.75 19.31
CA ASN A 107 6.23 1.61 19.54
C ASN A 107 6.72 0.16 19.73
N THR A 108 5.92 -0.86 19.38
CA THR A 108 6.31 -2.26 19.61
C THR A 108 7.58 -2.65 18.86
N GLU A 109 7.91 -1.95 17.76
CA GLU A 109 9.18 -2.13 17.06
C GLU A 109 10.41 -1.83 17.93
N LYS A 110 10.27 -0.97 18.94
CA LYS A 110 11.34 -0.62 19.90
C LYS A 110 11.43 -1.63 21.04
N GLU A 111 10.37 -2.38 21.28
CA GLU A 111 10.22 -3.36 22.36
C GLU A 111 10.41 -4.80 21.85
N GLN A 112 10.87 -4.97 20.60
CA GLN A 112 11.09 -6.29 19.98
C GLN A 112 11.95 -7.21 20.86
N ALA A 113 12.95 -6.67 21.58
CA ALA A 113 13.79 -7.44 22.49
C ALA A 113 13.01 -8.07 23.67
N GLU A 114 11.93 -7.44 24.13
CA GLU A 114 11.06 -8.00 25.16
C GLU A 114 10.20 -9.13 24.61
N SER A 115 9.74 -8.99 23.36
CA SER A 115 9.03 -10.06 22.64
C SER A 115 9.93 -11.25 22.34
N ASP A 116 11.19 -10.99 21.98
CA ASP A 116 12.20 -12.02 21.72
C ASP A 116 12.53 -12.85 22.97
N ALA A 117 12.28 -12.32 24.19
CA ALA A 117 12.44 -13.06 25.43
C ALA A 117 11.45 -14.24 25.57
N PHE A 118 10.34 -14.23 24.83
CA PHE A 118 9.38 -15.34 24.78
C PHE A 118 9.76 -16.42 23.75
N LEU A 119 10.80 -16.21 22.95
CA LEU A 119 11.29 -17.23 22.04
C LEU A 119 11.85 -18.43 22.82
N LEU A 120 11.70 -19.62 22.25
CA LEU A 120 12.32 -20.83 22.80
C LEU A 120 13.84 -20.61 22.93
N LYS A 121 14.39 -20.96 24.09
CA LYS A 121 15.84 -20.92 24.30
C LYS A 121 16.54 -21.75 23.23
N ASP A 122 17.55 -21.17 22.60
CA ASP A 122 18.33 -21.73 21.49
C ASP A 122 17.60 -21.86 20.13
N ALA A 123 16.38 -21.32 20.00
CA ALA A 123 15.70 -21.27 18.71
C ALA A 123 16.44 -20.36 17.73
N LYS A 124 16.78 -20.89 16.55
CA LYS A 124 17.25 -20.10 15.42
C LYS A 124 16.05 -19.53 14.67
N LEU A 125 15.92 -18.21 14.67
CA LEU A 125 14.94 -17.53 13.82
C LEU A 125 15.28 -17.83 12.35
N ALA A 126 14.33 -18.46 11.65
CA ALA A 126 14.45 -18.69 10.23
C ALA A 126 14.09 -17.42 9.48
N THR A 127 14.96 -16.99 8.56
CA THR A 127 14.57 -16.01 7.55
C THR A 127 13.68 -16.69 6.52
N VAL A 128 12.83 -15.92 5.83
CA VAL A 128 11.99 -16.42 4.73
C VAL A 128 12.84 -17.18 3.71
N SER A 129 14.03 -16.68 3.37
CA SER A 129 14.95 -17.36 2.45
C SER A 129 15.48 -18.69 3.00
N SER A 130 15.76 -18.78 4.29
CA SER A 130 16.23 -20.03 4.92
C SER A 130 15.11 -21.08 5.02
N TRP A 131 13.89 -20.64 5.32
CA TRP A 131 12.70 -21.49 5.34
C TRP A 131 12.34 -21.97 3.93
N ALA A 132 12.34 -21.08 2.93
CA ALA A 132 12.05 -21.44 1.55
C ALA A 132 13.02 -22.51 1.01
N ARG A 133 14.31 -22.46 1.40
CA ARG A 133 15.29 -23.51 1.08
C ARG A 133 15.08 -24.83 1.82
N SER A 134 14.37 -24.81 2.95
CA SER A 134 14.02 -26.02 3.70
C SER A 134 12.82 -26.77 3.13
N LEU A 135 11.99 -26.06 2.36
CA LEU A 135 10.98 -26.68 1.52
C LEU A 135 11.73 -27.20 0.27
N ASN A 136 11.86 -28.52 0.12
CA ASN A 136 12.42 -29.14 -1.09
C ASN A 136 11.46 -28.95 -2.29
N LEU A 137 11.23 -27.70 -2.69
CA LEU A 137 10.46 -27.30 -3.86
C LEU A 137 11.38 -27.03 -5.05
#